data_AF-A0A706AK38-F1
#
_entry.id   AF-A0A706AK38-F1
#
_cell.length_a   1.000
_cell.length_b   1.000
_cell.length_c   1.000
_cell.angle_alpha   90.00
_cell.angle_beta   90.00
_cell.angle_gamma   90.00
#
_symmetry.space_group_name_H-M   'P 1'
#
loop_
_entity.id
_entity.type
_entity.pdbx_description
1 polymer ?
#
loop_
_entity_poly.entity_id
_entity_poly.type
_entity_poly.pdbx_seq_one_letter_code
_entity_poly.pdbx_strand_id
1 'polypeptide(L)'
;MFKSFFPKPGPFFMSAFVWALIAVIFWQAGGGDWVARLVGASDEVPISAARFWSLDYLIFYAYYLICVGLFATFWFIYSPHRWQYWSILG
;
A
#
# COMPACT_ATOMS: atom_id res chain seq x y z
N MET A 1 -22.48 4.23 -22.47
CA MET A 1 -22.85 4.11 -21.03
C MET A 1 -21.61 3.76 -20.22
N PHE A 2 -21.14 4.66 -19.36
CA PHE A 2 -20.06 4.38 -18.41
C PHE A 2 -20.62 3.52 -17.27
N LYS A 3 -20.30 2.22 -17.26
CA LYS A 3 -20.75 1.26 -16.22
C LYS A 3 -19.85 1.24 -14.96
N SER A 4 -18.92 2.20 -14.82
CA SER A 4 -17.81 2.32 -13.85
C SER A 4 -16.43 2.08 -14.47
N PHE A 5 -15.42 2.79 -13.95
CA PHE A 5 -14.00 2.58 -14.27
C PHE A 5 -13.36 1.46 -13.44
N PHE A 6 -14.01 1.05 -12.35
CA PHE A 6 -13.51 0.05 -11.40
C PHE A 6 -14.09 -1.34 -11.69
N PRO A 7 -13.31 -2.42 -11.48
CA PRO A 7 -13.85 -3.77 -11.51
C PRO A 7 -14.85 -3.96 -10.36
N LYS A 8 -16.05 -4.47 -10.62
CA LYS A 8 -17.08 -4.82 -9.60
C LYS A 8 -17.11 -3.81 -8.42
N PRO A 9 -17.66 -2.59 -8.60
CA PRO A 9 -17.44 -1.46 -7.69
C PRO A 9 -17.72 -1.74 -6.20
N GLY A 10 -18.85 -2.40 -5.89
CA GLY A 10 -19.19 -2.72 -4.50
C GLY A 10 -18.11 -3.57 -3.80
N PRO A 11 -17.83 -4.79 -4.31
CA PRO A 11 -16.75 -5.63 -3.79
C PRO A 11 -15.37 -4.95 -3.80
N PHE A 12 -15.05 -4.18 -4.85
CA PHE A 12 -13.78 -3.48 -4.95
C PHE A 12 -13.58 -2.50 -3.79
N PHE A 13 -14.50 -1.57 -3.58
CA PHE A 13 -14.35 -0.57 -2.52
C PHE A 13 -14.43 -1.18 -1.11
N MET A 14 -15.27 -2.21 -0.90
CA MET A 14 -15.32 -2.90 0.39
C MET A 14 -14.00 -3.61 0.70
N SER A 15 -13.43 -4.33 -0.28
CA SER A 15 -12.13 -4.97 -0.12
C SER A 15 -11.00 -3.95 0.04
N ALA A 16 -11.03 -2.83 -0.68
CA ALA A 16 -10.05 -1.75 -0.55
C ALA A 16 -10.08 -1.16 0.88
N PHE A 17 -11.27 -0.90 1.41
CA PHE A 17 -11.45 -0.39 2.77
C PHE A 17 -10.91 -1.36 3.81
N VAL A 18 -11.30 -2.63 3.75
CA VAL A 18 -10.81 -3.66 4.68
C VAL A 18 -9.31 -3.86 4.57
N TRP A 19 -8.77 -3.95 3.35
CA TRP A 19 -7.34 -4.11 3.13
C TRP A 19 -6.52 -2.92 3.62
N ALA A 20 -7.00 -1.70 3.37
CA ALA A 20 -6.38 -0.48 3.88
C ALA A 20 -6.37 -0.45 5.41
N LEU A 21 -7.48 -0.82 6.06
CA LEU A 21 -7.54 -0.91 7.52
C LEU A 21 -6.53 -1.93 8.06
N ILE A 22 -6.44 -3.11 7.47
CA ILE A 22 -5.46 -4.13 7.88
C ILE A 22 -4.04 -3.58 7.75
N ALA A 23 -3.70 -2.96 6.62
CA ALA A 23 -2.37 -2.41 6.38
C ALA A 23 -2.02 -1.29 7.38
N VAL A 24 -2.96 -0.36 7.61
CA VAL A 24 -2.78 0.73 8.58
C VAL A 24 -2.65 0.18 10.00
N ILE A 25 -3.56 -0.71 10.43
CA ILE A 25 -3.52 -1.28 11.77
C ILE A 25 -2.22 -2.06 11.99
N PHE A 26 -1.80 -2.89 11.03
CA PHE A 26 -0.54 -3.62 11.13
C PHE A 26 0.64 -2.65 11.32
N TRP A 27 0.72 -1.61 10.48
CA TRP A 27 1.81 -0.65 10.57
C TRP A 27 1.84 0.09 11.91
N GLN A 28 0.67 0.56 12.37
CA GLN A 28 0.52 1.33 13.61
C GLN A 28 0.63 0.48 14.88
N ALA A 29 0.29 -0.81 14.83
CA ALA A 29 0.37 -1.73 15.96
C ALA A 29 1.80 -2.25 16.22
N GLY A 30 2.82 -1.65 15.62
CA GLY A 30 4.23 -2.03 15.78
C GLY A 30 4.79 -2.91 14.67
N GLY A 31 4.03 -3.18 13.61
CA GLY A 31 4.53 -3.88 12.43
C GLY A 31 5.65 -3.10 11.73
N GLY A 32 5.55 -1.76 11.69
CA GLY A 32 6.62 -0.89 11.17
C GLY A 32 7.92 -1.05 11.94
N ASP A 33 7.87 -0.90 13.27
CA ASP A 33 9.04 -1.04 14.16
C ASP A 33 9.65 -2.44 14.07
N TRP A 34 8.80 -3.47 13.96
CA TRP A 34 9.27 -4.85 13.80
C TRP A 34 10.08 -5.01 12.50
N VAL A 35 9.58 -4.52 11.37
CA VAL A 35 10.31 -4.57 10.10
C VAL A 35 11.58 -3.71 10.15
N ALA A 36 11.51 -2.51 10.73
CA ALA A 36 12.66 -1.62 10.89
C ALA A 36 13.81 -2.30 11.65
N ARG A 37 13.50 -3.01 12.75
CA ARG A 37 14.49 -3.79 13.53
C ARG A 37 15.12 -4.93 12.74
N LEU A 38 14.35 -5.63 11.91
CA LEU A 38 14.87 -6.73 11.08
C LEU A 38 15.89 -6.25 10.06
N VAL A 39 15.75 -5.01 9.57
CA VAL A 39 16.62 -4.42 8.56
C VAL A 39 17.71 -3.53 9.19
N GLY A 40 17.70 -3.37 10.52
CA GLY A 40 18.69 -2.57 11.25
C GLY A 40 18.53 -1.07 11.06
N ALA A 41 17.31 -0.58 10.86
CA ALA A 41 17.04 0.84 10.76
C ALA A 41 17.20 1.54 12.12
N SER A 42 17.73 2.77 12.08
CA SER A 42 17.96 3.60 13.26
C SER A 42 16.77 4.51 13.48
N ASP A 43 16.33 4.65 14.73
CA ASP A 43 15.24 5.56 15.12
C ASP A 43 15.59 7.06 14.88
N GLU A 44 16.85 7.37 14.58
CA GLU A 44 17.30 8.72 14.27
C GLU A 44 16.92 9.13 12.84
N VAL A 45 15.80 9.83 12.73
CA VAL A 45 15.36 10.38 11.45
C VAL A 45 15.87 11.82 11.26
N PRO A 46 16.57 12.14 10.15
CA PRO A 46 17.05 13.49 9.89
C PRO A 46 15.92 14.55 9.85
N ILE A 47 16.20 15.78 10.28
CA ILE A 47 15.25 16.91 10.19
C ILE A 47 15.26 17.55 8.79
N SER A 48 16.29 17.25 7.98
CA SER A 48 16.42 17.74 6.60
C SER A 48 15.71 16.83 5.57
N ALA A 49 15.78 17.20 4.29
CA ALA A 49 15.29 16.38 3.18
C ALA A 49 15.93 14.96 3.11
N ALA A 50 17.04 14.73 3.82
CA ALA A 50 17.61 13.40 3.99
C ALA A 50 16.63 12.41 4.65
N ARG A 51 15.61 12.89 5.38
CA ARG A 51 14.50 12.09 5.92
C ARG A 51 13.85 11.18 4.88
N PHE A 52 13.62 11.68 3.67
CA PHE A 52 12.98 10.90 2.59
C PHE A 52 13.83 9.72 2.10
N TRP A 53 15.14 9.77 2.38
CA TRP A 53 16.11 8.75 2.03
C TRP A 53 16.57 7.94 3.25
N SER A 54 16.00 8.19 4.44
CA SER A 54 16.31 7.37 5.61
C SER A 54 15.76 5.96 5.44
N LEU A 55 16.43 5.00 6.06
CA LEU A 55 16.06 3.60 5.94
C LEU A 55 14.62 3.34 6.41
N ASP A 56 14.16 4.00 7.47
CA ASP A 56 12.77 3.93 7.95
C ASP A 56 11.75 4.31 6.87
N TYR A 57 11.99 5.43 6.17
CA TYR A 57 11.08 5.90 5.13
C TYR A 57 11.12 4.99 3.90
N LEU A 58 12.29 4.47 3.54
CA LEU A 58 12.41 3.50 2.44
C LEU A 58 11.67 2.19 2.76
N ILE A 59 11.73 1.72 4.01
CA ILE A 59 10.97 0.54 4.46
C ILE A 59 9.46 0.82 4.39
N PHE A 60 9.02 2.00 4.83
CA PHE A 60 7.63 2.40 4.68
C PHE A 60 7.18 2.44 3.21
N TYR A 61 8.00 2.98 2.30
CA TYR A 61 7.71 2.99 0.86
C TYR A 61 7.62 1.59 0.28
N ALA A 62 8.55 0.71 0.67
CA ALA A 62 8.52 -0.68 0.24
C ALA A 62 7.25 -1.39 0.76
N TYR A 63 6.90 -1.19 2.03
CA TYR A 63 5.67 -1.73 2.61
C TYR A 63 4.42 -1.23 1.88
N TYR A 64 4.31 0.08 1.66
CA TYR A 64 3.22 0.68 0.90
C TYR A 64 3.12 0.08 -0.52
N LEU A 65 4.25 -0.01 -1.23
CA LEU A 65 4.32 -0.56 -2.58
C LEU A 65 3.86 -2.03 -2.60
N ILE A 66 4.24 -2.83 -1.60
CA ILE A 66 3.80 -4.21 -1.46
C ILE A 66 2.29 -4.27 -1.21
N CYS A 67 1.76 -3.47 -0.28
CA CYS A 67 0.32 -3.45 0.02
C CYS A 67 -0.52 -3.07 -1.21
N VAL A 68 -0.11 -2.02 -1.94
CA VAL A 68 -0.78 -1.58 -3.17
C VAL A 68 -0.61 -2.62 -4.27
N GLY A 69 0.60 -3.13 -4.45
CA GLY A 69 0.93 -4.13 -5.48
C GLY A 69 0.15 -5.42 -5.31
N LEU A 70 0.03 -5.94 -4.08
CA LEU A 70 -0.77 -7.13 -3.78
C LEU A 70 -2.25 -6.90 -4.08
N PHE A 71 -2.80 -5.77 -3.63
CA PHE A 71 -4.21 -5.42 -3.88
C PHE A 71 -4.49 -5.28 -5.38
N ALA A 72 -3.64 -4.55 -6.10
CA ALA A 72 -3.78 -4.34 -7.53
C ALA A 72 -3.64 -5.65 -8.31
N THR A 73 -2.64 -6.46 -7.99
CA THR A 73 -2.40 -7.75 -8.64
C THR A 73 -3.58 -8.68 -8.44
N PHE A 74 -4.14 -8.76 -7.23
CA PHE A 74 -5.36 -9.52 -6.97
C PHE A 74 -6.49 -9.10 -7.92
N TRP A 75 -6.77 -7.80 -8.03
CA TRP A 75 -7.85 -7.29 -8.87
C TRP A 75 -7.59 -7.44 -10.38
N PHE A 76 -6.33 -7.31 -10.80
CA PHE A 76 -5.91 -7.53 -12.19
C PHE A 76 -6.15 -8.97 -12.63
N ILE A 77 -6.01 -9.94 -11.72
CA ILE A 77 -6.22 -11.37 -12.01
C ILE A 77 -7.70 -11.75 -11.81
N TYR A 78 -8.32 -11.33 -10.71
CA TYR A 78 -9.66 -11.76 -10.31
C TYR A 78 -10.77 -11.19 -11.21
N SER A 79 -10.63 -9.93 -11.66
CA SER A 79 -11.61 -9.29 -12.52
C SER A 79 -10.93 -8.26 -13.44
N PRO A 80 -10.20 -8.71 -14.46
CA PRO A 80 -9.46 -7.82 -15.36
C PRO A 80 -10.38 -6.74 -15.95
N HIS A 81 -9.95 -5.48 -15.88
CA HIS A 81 -10.74 -4.36 -16.38
C HIS A 81 -9.91 -3.43 -17.26
N ARG A 82 -10.47 -2.93 -18.36
CA ARG A 82 -9.75 -2.11 -19.35
C ARG A 82 -9.08 -0.87 -18.77
N TRP A 83 -9.65 -0.32 -17.70
CA TRP A 83 -9.18 0.91 -17.05
C TRP A 83 -8.41 0.64 -15.75
N GLN A 84 -8.09 -0.62 -15.44
CA GLN A 84 -7.57 -1.02 -14.13
C GLN A 84 -6.25 -0.37 -13.75
N TYR A 85 -5.36 -0.10 -14.72
CA TYR A 85 -4.10 0.61 -14.45
C TYR A 85 -4.37 2.00 -13.88
N TRP A 86 -5.23 2.78 -14.53
CA TRP A 86 -5.60 4.11 -14.07
C TRP A 86 -6.49 4.08 -12.83
N SER A 87 -7.51 3.22 -12.81
CA SER A 87 -8.48 3.24 -11.71
C SER A 87 -7.93 2.67 -10.40
N ILE A 88 -7.02 1.68 -10.46
CA ILE A 88 -6.51 1.00 -9.25
C ILE A 88 -5.18 1.60 -8.79
N LEU A 89 -4.26 1.93 -9.71
CA LEU A 89 -2.94 2.45 -9.36
C LEU A 89 -2.86 3.99 -9.36
N GLY A 90 -3.82 4.68 -9.99
CA GLY A 90 -3.84 6.13 -10.17
C GLY A 90 -3.45 6.57 -11.58
#